data_AF-A0A968E1K3-F1
#
_entry.id   AF-A0A968E1K3-F1
#
_cell.length_a   1.000
_cell.length_b   1.000
_cell.length_c   1.000
_cell.angle_alpha   90.00
_cell.angle_beta   90.00
_cell.angle_gamma   90.00
#
_symmetry.space_group_name_H-M   'P 1'
#
loop_
_entity.id
_entity.type
_entity.pdbx_description
1 polymer ?
#
loop_
_entity_poly.entity_id
_entity_poly.type
_entity_poly.pdbx_seq_one_letter_code
_entity_poly.pdbx_strand_id
1 'polypeptide(L)'
;MIATLRAEDQNPVFRHLDINDGLSQNAVFAILQDHKGFMWLGTKDGLNRYDGYEFTVYRHDPFDSTSLSSNYITTLFEDHLGQIWVGTID
;
A
#
# COMPACT_ATOMS: atom_id res chain seq x y z
N MET A 1 33.44 -5.85 -15.35
CA MET A 1 32.50 -5.26 -16.31
C MET A 1 31.50 -4.45 -15.49
N ILE A 2 31.53 -3.11 -15.58
CA ILE A 2 30.62 -2.24 -14.82
C ILE A 2 29.62 -1.70 -15.84
N ALA A 3 28.38 -2.18 -15.82
CA ALA A 3 27.32 -1.63 -16.64
C ALA A 3 26.80 -0.37 -15.94
N THR A 4 27.07 0.80 -16.53
CA THR A 4 26.42 2.04 -16.11
C THR A 4 25.09 2.11 -16.85
N LEU A 5 23.97 1.90 -16.17
CA LEU A 5 22.65 2.19 -16.72
C LEU A 5 22.54 3.72 -16.86
N ARG A 6 22.51 4.21 -18.10
CA ARG A 6 22.06 5.58 -18.35
C ARG A 6 20.54 5.56 -18.29
N ALA A 7 19.95 6.42 -17.46
CA ALA A 7 18.55 6.75 -17.61
C ALA A 7 18.40 7.37 -19.01
N GLU A 8 17.74 6.64 -19.92
CA GLU A 8 17.22 7.26 -21.13
C GLU A 8 16.29 8.40 -20.72
N ASP A 9 16.30 9.49 -21.51
CA ASP A 9 15.34 10.59 -21.45
C ASP A 9 13.93 10.09 -21.83
N GLN A 10 13.40 9.21 -21.00
CA GLN A 10 12.01 8.80 -21.04
C GLN A 10 11.26 9.95 -20.38
N ASN A 11 10.27 10.52 -21.07
CA ASN A 11 9.32 11.44 -20.46
C ASN A 11 8.18 10.58 -19.88
N PRO A 12 8.30 10.04 -18.65
CA PRO A 12 7.34 9.06 -18.15
C PRO A 12 5.97 9.71 -18.02
N VAL A 13 4.97 9.03 -18.58
CA VAL A 13 3.57 9.35 -18.31
C VAL A 13 3.14 8.53 -17.10
N PHE A 14 2.63 9.22 -16.08
CA PHE A 14 2.13 8.59 -14.87
C PHE A 14 0.61 8.44 -14.93
N ARG A 15 0.12 7.27 -14.54
CA ARG A 15 -1.29 7.11 -14.18
C ARG A 15 -1.49 7.63 -12.76
N HIS A 16 -2.48 8.46 -12.58
CA HIS A 16 -2.92 8.90 -11.26
C HIS A 16 -4.00 7.94 -10.75
N LEU A 17 -3.82 7.48 -9.51
CA LEU A 17 -4.83 6.74 -8.76
C LEU A 17 -5.05 7.52 -7.46
N ASP A 18 -6.27 7.99 -7.23
CA ASP A 18 -6.61 8.82 -6.08
C ASP A 18 -7.89 8.35 -5.36
N ILE A 19 -8.43 9.20 -4.49
CA ILE A 19 -9.66 8.91 -3.73
C ILE A 19 -10.87 8.60 -4.62
N ASN A 20 -10.93 9.14 -5.84
CA ASN A 20 -11.99 8.87 -6.81
C ASN A 20 -11.86 7.47 -7.42
N ASP A 21 -10.65 6.90 -7.41
CA ASP A 21 -10.39 5.52 -7.85
C ASP A 21 -10.57 4.49 -6.72
N GLY A 22 -10.78 4.96 -5.47
CA GLY A 22 -11.05 4.10 -4.31
C GLY A 22 -9.96 4.10 -3.23
N LEU A 23 -8.88 4.86 -3.39
CA LEU A 23 -7.88 5.06 -2.34
C LEU A 23 -8.54 5.71 -1.11
N SER A 24 -8.26 5.23 0.09
CA SER A 24 -8.92 5.74 1.29
C SER A 24 -8.51 7.16 1.67
N GLN A 25 -7.24 7.53 1.43
CA GLN A 25 -6.70 8.85 1.74
C GLN A 25 -5.44 9.15 0.91
N ASN A 26 -5.28 10.41 0.49
CA ASN A 26 -4.26 10.84 -0.49
C ASN A 26 -2.79 10.76 -0.02
N ALA A 27 -2.54 10.67 1.29
CA ALA A 27 -1.20 10.57 1.83
C ALA A 27 -0.84 9.10 2.09
N VAL A 28 -0.01 8.55 1.20
CA VAL A 28 0.53 7.20 1.32
C VAL A 28 1.87 7.25 2.04
N PHE A 29 1.99 6.51 3.15
CA PHE A 29 3.19 6.48 4.00
C PHE A 29 4.01 5.20 3.83
N ALA A 30 3.37 4.11 3.39
CA ALA A 30 4.02 2.83 3.15
C ALA A 30 3.46 2.19 1.88
N ILE A 31 4.34 1.55 1.11
CA ILE A 31 3.98 0.80 -0.10
C ILE A 31 4.71 -0.55 -0.05
N LEU A 32 3.99 -1.63 -0.33
CA LEU A 32 4.51 -2.99 -0.42
C LEU A 32 3.82 -3.71 -1.59
N GLN A 33 4.56 -4.46 -2.39
CA GLN A 33 3.95 -5.47 -3.27
C GLN A 33 4.12 -6.83 -2.60
N ASP A 34 3.03 -7.59 -2.47
CA ASP A 34 3.11 -8.94 -1.92
C ASP A 34 3.55 -9.97 -2.98
N HIS A 35 3.90 -11.19 -2.53
CA HIS A 35 4.29 -12.28 -3.42
C HIS A 35 3.20 -12.73 -4.41
N LYS A 36 1.94 -12.32 -4.20
CA LYS A 36 0.81 -12.61 -5.10
C LYS A 36 0.63 -11.52 -6.15
N GLY A 37 1.35 -10.40 -6.03
CA GLY A 37 1.33 -9.27 -6.95
C GLY A 37 0.37 -8.15 -6.54
N PHE A 38 -0.35 -8.26 -5.42
CA PHE A 38 -1.18 -7.17 -4.92
C PHE A 38 -0.31 -6.04 -4.38
N MET A 39 -0.75 -4.79 -4.62
CA MET A 39 -0.11 -3.62 -4.04
C MET A 39 -0.83 -3.25 -2.74
N TRP A 40 -0.07 -3.04 -1.67
CA TRP A 40 -0.56 -2.63 -0.37
C TRP A 40 -0.06 -1.22 -0.07
N LEU A 41 -0.98 -0.33 0.30
CA LEU A 41 -0.71 1.08 0.57
C LEU A 41 -1.23 1.46 1.95
N GLY A 42 -0.31 1.86 2.83
CA GLY A 42 -0.63 2.38 4.15
C GLY A 42 -0.91 3.88 4.09
N THR A 43 -2.06 4.31 4.64
CA THR A 43 -2.46 5.72 4.70
C THR A 43 -2.77 6.14 6.14
N LYS A 44 -3.17 7.40 6.34
CA LYS A 44 -3.72 7.87 7.61
C LYS A 44 -5.13 7.34 7.92
N ASP A 45 -5.85 6.86 6.91
CA ASP A 45 -7.22 6.37 7.05
C ASP A 45 -7.38 4.97 6.44
N GLY A 46 -6.52 4.04 6.86
CA GLY A 46 -6.64 2.61 6.56
C GLY A 46 -5.55 2.04 5.67
N LEU A 47 -5.60 0.72 5.55
CA LEU A 47 -4.77 -0.10 4.69
C LEU A 47 -5.51 -0.38 3.38
N ASN A 48 -4.88 -0.07 2.25
CA ASN A 48 -5.47 -0.23 0.94
C ASN A 48 -4.78 -1.39 0.22
N ARG A 49 -5.53 -2.36 -0.29
CA ARG A 49 -5.03 -3.38 -1.21
C ARG A 49 -5.55 -3.09 -2.61
N TYR A 50 -4.64 -2.95 -3.57
CA TYR A 50 -4.94 -2.73 -4.97
C TYR A 50 -4.60 -3.97 -5.79
N ASP A 51 -5.54 -4.43 -6.59
CA ASP A 51 -5.40 -5.64 -7.44
C ASP A 51 -5.03 -5.34 -8.90
N GLY A 52 -4.79 -4.07 -9.24
CA GLY A 52 -4.58 -3.62 -10.62
C GLY A 52 -5.83 -2.98 -11.25
N TYR A 53 -6.99 -3.14 -10.61
CA TYR A 53 -8.28 -2.61 -11.07
C TYR A 53 -8.94 -1.78 -9.98
N GLU A 54 -9.10 -2.33 -8.78
CA GLU A 54 -9.88 -1.75 -7.68
C GLU A 54 -9.11 -1.77 -6.34
N PHE A 55 -9.50 -0.86 -5.44
CA PHE A 55 -9.00 -0.84 -4.07
C PHE A 55 -9.97 -1.56 -3.13
N THR A 56 -9.45 -2.45 -2.29
CA THR A 56 -10.09 -2.92 -1.07
C THR A 56 -9.52 -2.16 0.13
N VAL A 57 -10.37 -1.55 0.96
CA VAL A 57 -9.94 -0.77 2.12
C VAL A 57 -10.24 -1.50 3.42
N TYR A 58 -9.21 -1.67 4.26
CA TYR A 58 -9.32 -2.20 5.61
C TYR A 58 -9.17 -1.06 6.63
N ARG A 59 -10.05 -1.01 7.62
CA ARG A 59 -10.08 -0.02 8.71
C ARG A 59 -10.22 -0.69 10.06
N HIS A 60 -9.92 0.06 11.11
CA HIS A 60 -10.25 -0.29 12.48
C HIS A 60 -11.77 -0.26 12.68
N ASP A 61 -12.29 -1.31 13.29
CA ASP A 61 -13.64 -1.40 13.82
C ASP A 61 -13.57 -1.81 15.30
N PRO A 62 -14.00 -0.96 16.24
CA PRO A 62 -13.92 -1.26 17.67
C PRO A 62 -14.79 -2.46 18.10
N PHE A 63 -15.69 -2.93 17.24
CA PHE A 63 -16.55 -4.10 17.50
C PHE A 63 -16.09 -5.37 16.79
N ASP A 64 -15.00 -5.31 16.00
CA ASP A 64 -14.41 -6.46 15.31
C ASP A 64 -12.93 -6.59 15.68
N SER A 65 -12.61 -7.60 16.50
CA SER A 65 -11.24 -7.89 16.93
C SER A 65 -10.33 -8.42 15.82
N THR A 66 -10.88 -8.73 14.65
CA THR A 66 -10.11 -9.12 13.45
C THR A 66 -9.80 -7.94 12.54
N SER A 67 -10.33 -6.76 12.84
CA SER A 67 -10.02 -5.51 12.13
C SER A 67 -8.64 -4.95 12.52
N LEU A 68 -8.22 -3.86 11.86
CA LEU A 68 -6.95 -3.19 12.18
C LEU A 68 -6.99 -2.63 13.61
N SER A 69 -5.83 -2.53 14.28
CA SER A 69 -5.71 -1.86 15.59
C SER A 69 -5.95 -0.35 15.51
N SER A 70 -5.49 0.28 14.43
CA SER A 70 -5.69 1.70 14.12
C SER A 70 -5.66 1.93 12.61
N ASN A 71 -6.31 3.02 12.17
CA ASN A 71 -6.34 3.41 10.76
C ASN A 71 -5.02 4.01 10.27
N TYR A 72 -4.16 4.51 11.16
CA TYR A 72 -2.94 5.19 10.74
C TYR A 72 -1.82 4.17 10.51
N ILE A 73 -1.61 3.80 9.25
CA ILE A 73 -0.58 2.85 8.82
C ILE A 73 0.71 3.59 8.46
N THR A 74 1.83 3.14 9.02
CA THR A 74 3.15 3.78 8.81
C THR A 74 4.20 2.86 8.22
N THR A 75 4.05 1.55 8.34
CA THR A 75 4.97 0.58 7.76
C THR A 75 4.23 -0.69 7.35
N LEU A 76 4.76 -1.33 6.30
CA LEU A 76 4.28 -2.60 5.78
C LEU A 76 5.49 -3.50 5.54
N PHE A 77 5.37 -4.77 5.91
CA PHE A 77 6.41 -5.77 5.67
C PHE A 77 5.76 -7.12 5.39
N GLU A 78 6.21 -7.80 4.34
CA GLU A 78 5.86 -9.19 4.10
C GLU A 78 6.97 -10.11 4.60
N ASP A 79 6.62 -11.12 5.40
CA ASP A 79 7.57 -12.13 5.82
C ASP A 79 7.76 -13.24 4.78
N HIS A 80 8.78 -14.08 4.99
CA HIS A 80 9.07 -15.26 4.17
C HIS A 80 7.95 -16.31 4.06
N LEU A 81 6.91 -16.26 4.91
CA LEU A 81 5.74 -17.13 4.84
C LEU A 81 4.58 -16.48 4.05
N GLY A 82 4.78 -15.25 3.56
CA GLY A 82 3.78 -14.49 2.81
C GLY A 82 2.74 -13.81 3.71
N GLN A 83 3.04 -13.62 5.00
CA GLN A 83 2.18 -12.85 5.91
C GLN A 83 2.57 -11.37 5.88
N ILE A 84 1.56 -10.51 5.88
CA ILE A 84 1.76 -9.05 5.89
C ILE A 84 1.64 -8.53 7.31
N TRP A 85 2.72 -7.92 7.78
CA TRP A 85 2.84 -7.23 9.04
C TRP A 85 2.57 -5.73 8.83
N VAL A 86 1.63 -5.19 9.60
CA VAL A 86 1.13 -3.83 9.46
C VAL A 86 1.48 -3.05 10.73
N GLY A 87 2.28 -2.00 10.61
CA GLY A 87 2.58 -1.11 11.73
C GLY A 87 1.62 0.06 11.81
N THR A 88 0.90 0.17 12.92
CA THR A 88 -0.05 1.25 13.20
C THR A 88 0.51 2.24 14.24
N ILE A 89 -0.03 3.46 14.26
CA ILE A 89 0.14 4.39 15.37
C ILE A 89 -1.17 4.45 16.16
N ASP A 90 -1.05 4.24 17.48
CA ASP A 90 -2.10 4.38 18.49
C ASP A 90 -1.71 5.48 19.48
#